data_AF-A0A3D3I8B6-F1
#
_entry.id   AF-A0A3D3I8B6-F1
#
_cell.length_a   1.000
_cell.length_b   1.000
_cell.length_c   1.000
_cell.angle_alpha   90.00
_cell.angle_beta   90.00
_cell.angle_gamma   90.00
#
_symmetry.space_group_name_H-M   'P 1'
#
loop_
_entity.id
_entity.type
_entity.pdbx_description
1 polymer ?
#
loop_
_entity_poly.entity_id
_entity_poly.type
_entity_poly.pdbx_seq_one_letter_code
_entity_poly.pdbx_strand_id
1 'polypeptide(L)'
;MILLLIFVLLAALSAIMIFGIPGSPDYIAWKLSGVWKNQSDTLHIMIHEENACLHGHVVSADIRGSNDKIVIGKMVIDKVKLNSMWQWSIGKYIDPYTMEEFELKIKLKGTDRLKVCYLENENLVRKEEWKLVS
;
A
#
# COMPACT_ATOMS: atom_id res chain seq x y z
N MET A 1 16.81 11.02 40.06
CA MET A 1 15.79 11.47 39.09
C MET A 1 16.37 11.87 37.74
N ILE A 2 17.37 12.77 37.67
CA ILE A 2 17.95 13.23 36.39
C ILE A 2 18.54 12.09 35.55
N LEU A 3 19.30 11.17 36.16
CA LEU A 3 19.87 10.00 35.48
C LEU A 3 18.80 9.05 34.90
N LEU A 4 17.68 8.88 35.61
CA LEU A 4 16.56 8.04 35.15
C LEU A 4 15.88 8.68 33.93
N LEU A 5 15.68 10.00 33.95
CA LEU A 5 15.13 10.77 32.83
C LEU A 5 16.01 10.66 31.57
N ILE A 6 17.33 10.78 31.72
CA ILE A 6 18.28 10.64 30.61
C ILE A 6 18.21 9.22 30.03
N PHE A 7 18.15 8.20 30.89
CA PHE A 7 18.06 6.80 30.43
C PHE A 7 16.77 6.53 29.67
N VAL A 8 15.62 7.03 30.15
CA VAL A 8 14.34 6.93 29.44
C VAL A 8 14.38 7.66 28.10
N LEU A 9 15.00 8.84 28.04
CA LEU A 9 15.13 9.62 26.81
C LEU A 9 15.97 8.87 25.76
N LEU A 10 17.10 8.29 26.18
CA LEU A 10 17.99 7.51 25.32
C LEU A 10 17.30 6.23 24.81
N ALA A 11 16.53 5.55 25.66
CA ALA A 11 15.75 4.38 25.27
C ALA A 11 14.64 4.73 24.26
N ALA A 12 13.99 5.88 24.43
CA ALA A 12 12.99 6.36 23.46
C ALA A 12 13.62 6.72 22.11
N LEU A 13 14.76 7.43 22.12
CA LEU A 13 15.51 7.79 20.91
C LEU A 13 16.02 6.56 20.15
N SER A 14 16.54 5.55 20.86
CA SER A 14 17.00 4.31 20.23
C SER A 14 15.85 3.50 19.63
N ALA A 15 14.69 3.43 20.31
CA ALA A 15 13.49 2.80 19.76
C ALA A 15 13.01 3.50 18.47
N ILE A 16 13.02 4.84 18.44
CA ILE A 16 12.66 5.61 17.24
C ILE A 16 13.65 5.37 16.09
N MET A 17 14.95 5.25 16.38
CA MET A 17 15.94 4.95 15.34
C MET A 17 15.79 3.53 14.78
N ILE A 18 15.43 2.54 15.60
CA ILE A 18 15.32 1.13 15.18
C ILE A 18 14.01 0.89 14.41
N PHE A 19 12.89 1.40 14.90
CA PHE A 19 11.56 1.13 14.34
C PHE A 19 11.06 2.22 13.38
N GLY A 20 11.85 3.27 13.18
CA GLY A 20 11.45 4.45 12.45
C GLY A 20 10.45 5.31 13.24
N ILE A 21 10.24 6.53 12.75
CA ILE A 21 9.23 7.43 13.31
C ILE A 21 7.86 6.95 12.81
N PRO A 22 6.91 6.60 13.69
CA PRO A 22 5.55 6.24 13.27
C PRO A 22 4.97 7.32 12.35
N GLY A 23 4.53 6.90 11.17
CA GLY A 23 3.96 7.78 10.16
C GLY A 23 4.96 8.50 9.24
N SER A 24 6.27 8.21 9.34
CA SER A 24 7.23 8.55 8.28
C SER A 24 6.90 7.81 6.98
N PRO A 25 7.36 8.30 5.81
CA PRO A 25 7.23 7.58 4.54
C PRO A 25 7.74 6.14 4.62
N ASP A 26 8.89 5.89 5.24
CA ASP A 26 9.48 4.56 5.38
C ASP A 26 8.62 3.62 6.23
N TYR A 27 8.07 4.12 7.34
CA TYR A 27 7.14 3.36 8.17
C TYR A 27 5.89 2.96 7.36
N ILE A 28 5.38 3.89 6.55
CA ILE A 28 4.23 3.65 5.68
C ILE A 28 4.58 2.71 4.55
N ALA A 29 5.77 2.80 3.95
CA ALA A 29 6.28 1.87 2.95
C ALA A 29 6.24 0.43 3.47
N TRP A 30 6.80 0.22 4.67
CA TRP A 30 6.80 -1.08 5.32
C TRP A 30 5.39 -1.59 5.60
N LYS A 31 4.48 -0.73 6.08
CA LYS A 31 3.08 -1.12 6.35
C LYS A 31 2.25 -1.39 5.11
N LEU A 32 2.56 -0.72 4.00
CA LEU A 32 1.86 -0.90 2.73
C LEU A 32 2.42 -2.06 1.91
N SER A 33 3.66 -2.47 2.18
CA SER A 33 4.26 -3.62 1.52
C SER A 33 3.60 -4.93 1.97
N GLY A 34 3.35 -5.83 1.02
CA GLY A 34 2.67 -7.10 1.26
C GLY A 34 1.68 -7.46 0.15
N VAL A 35 1.01 -8.61 0.30
CA VAL A 35 0.00 -9.06 -0.65
C VAL A 35 -1.37 -8.56 -0.21
N TRP A 36 -2.05 -7.82 -1.08
CA TRP A 36 -3.36 -7.26 -0.85
C TRP A 36 -4.39 -7.88 -1.76
N LYS A 37 -5.55 -8.21 -1.20
CA LYS A 37 -6.72 -8.71 -1.90
C LYS A 37 -7.68 -7.56 -2.17
N ASN A 38 -8.09 -7.38 -3.42
CA ASN A 38 -9.02 -6.33 -3.78
C ASN A 38 -10.45 -6.63 -3.28
N GLN A 39 -11.36 -5.64 -3.32
CA GLN A 39 -12.69 -5.77 -2.71
C GLN A 39 -13.55 -6.89 -3.33
N SER A 40 -13.41 -7.15 -4.63
CA SER A 40 -14.13 -8.24 -5.31
C SER A 40 -13.49 -9.60 -5.08
N ASP A 41 -12.40 -9.67 -4.32
CA ASP A 41 -11.66 -10.88 -4.01
C ASP A 41 -11.01 -11.58 -5.23
N THR A 42 -11.02 -10.93 -6.39
CA THR A 42 -10.57 -11.48 -7.68
C THR A 42 -9.10 -11.26 -7.98
N LEU A 43 -8.45 -10.29 -7.33
CA LEU A 43 -7.05 -9.93 -7.55
C LEU A 43 -6.29 -9.95 -6.24
N HIS A 44 -5.13 -10.61 -6.25
CA HIS A 44 -4.10 -10.45 -5.23
C HIS A 44 -2.93 -9.68 -5.83
N ILE A 45 -2.55 -8.59 -5.17
CA ILE A 45 -1.57 -7.63 -5.63
C ILE A 45 -0.46 -7.55 -4.58
N MET A 46 0.76 -7.94 -4.95
CA MET A 46 1.94 -7.72 -4.11
C MET A 46 2.38 -6.27 -4.28
N ILE A 47 2.33 -5.50 -3.21
CA ILE A 47 2.86 -4.14 -3.14
C ILE A 47 4.25 -4.21 -2.50
N HIS A 48 5.21 -3.51 -3.08
CA HIS A 48 6.57 -3.38 -2.56
C HIS A 48 7.09 -1.97 -2.79
N GLU A 49 8.12 -1.60 -2.04
CA GLU A 49 8.79 -0.32 -2.17
C GLU A 49 10.06 -0.44 -3.02
N GLU A 50 10.21 0.47 -3.98
CA GLU A 50 11.40 0.62 -4.80
C GLU A 50 11.63 2.12 -5.06
N ASN A 51 12.85 2.61 -4.81
CA ASN A 51 13.23 4.02 -5.03
C ASN A 51 12.27 5.03 -4.34
N ALA A 52 11.90 4.77 -3.07
CA ALA A 52 10.97 5.60 -2.30
C ALA A 52 9.56 5.76 -2.90
N CYS A 53 9.18 4.86 -3.81
CA CYS A 53 7.84 4.76 -4.38
C CYS A 53 7.30 3.35 -4.17
N LEU A 54 5.98 3.23 -4.07
CA LEU A 54 5.34 1.92 -4.09
C LEU A 54 5.02 1.50 -5.52
N HIS A 55 5.33 0.23 -5.78
CA HIS A 55 4.98 -0.50 -6.99
C HIS A 55 4.14 -1.71 -6.61
N GLY A 56 3.34 -2.21 -7.54
CA GLY A 56 2.45 -3.34 -7.26
C GLY A 56 2.26 -4.23 -8.47
N HIS A 57 2.33 -5.55 -8.23
CA HIS A 57 2.21 -6.58 -9.26
C HIS A 57 1.09 -7.55 -8.92
N VAL A 58 0.35 -8.00 -9.93
CA VAL A 58 -0.64 -9.07 -9.76
C VAL A 58 0.08 -10.39 -9.57
N VAL A 59 -0.05 -10.96 -8.38
CA VAL A 59 0.52 -12.28 -8.04
C VAL A 59 -0.48 -13.42 -8.22
N SER A 60 -1.78 -13.13 -8.14
CA SER A 60 -2.80 -14.08 -8.57
C SER A 60 -4.09 -13.36 -8.98
N ALA A 61 -4.76 -13.86 -10.00
CA ALA A 61 -6.08 -13.41 -10.42
C ALA A 61 -7.02 -14.60 -10.61
N ASP A 62 -8.27 -14.43 -10.21
CA ASP A 62 -9.33 -15.41 -10.48
C ASP A 62 -9.62 -15.47 -11.98
N ILE A 63 -9.75 -16.68 -12.51
CA ILE A 63 -10.23 -16.90 -13.87
C ILE A 63 -11.76 -16.90 -13.83
N ARG A 64 -12.41 -16.03 -14.61
CA ARG A 64 -13.88 -16.04 -14.71
C ARG A 64 -14.37 -17.41 -15.17
N GLY A 65 -15.12 -18.11 -14.32
CA GLY A 65 -15.75 -19.39 -14.64
C GLY A 65 -14.96 -20.64 -14.28
N SER A 66 -13.80 -20.52 -13.62
CA SER A 66 -13.15 -21.64 -12.94
C SER A 66 -12.74 -21.26 -11.52
N ASN A 67 -12.49 -22.25 -10.67
CA ASN A 67 -11.92 -22.03 -9.33
C ASN A 67 -10.39 -21.88 -9.37
N ASP A 68 -9.81 -21.71 -10.56
CA ASP A 68 -8.36 -21.63 -10.74
C ASP A 68 -7.89 -20.18 -10.68
N LYS A 69 -6.66 -20.01 -10.15
CA LYS A 69 -5.96 -18.74 -10.11
C LYS A 69 -4.79 -18.75 -11.08
N ILE A 70 -4.63 -17.69 -11.85
CA ILE A 70 -3.46 -17.48 -12.71
C ILE A 70 -2.52 -16.45 -12.11
N VAL A 71 -1.22 -16.73 -12.22
CA VAL A 71 -0.17 -15.74 -11.92
C VAL A 71 0.03 -14.90 -13.17
N ILE A 72 -0.25 -13.59 -13.07
CA ILE A 72 -0.12 -12.68 -14.23
C ILE A 72 1.24 -11.98 -14.23
N GLY A 73 1.80 -11.64 -13.06
CA GLY A 73 3.09 -10.94 -12.95
C GLY A 73 3.08 -9.50 -13.47
N LYS A 74 1.92 -9.00 -13.91
CA LYS A 74 1.78 -7.68 -14.51
C LYS A 74 1.79 -6.59 -13.44
N MET A 75 2.52 -5.50 -13.70
CA MET A 75 2.49 -4.30 -12.87
C MET A 75 1.14 -3.59 -13.02
N VAL A 76 0.51 -3.28 -11.90
CA VAL A 76 -0.81 -2.62 -11.81
C VAL A 76 -0.78 -1.39 -10.92
N ILE A 77 0.24 -1.21 -10.08
CA ILE A 77 0.49 0.02 -9.34
C ILE A 77 1.87 0.53 -9.75
N ASP A 78 1.93 1.77 -10.22
CA ASP A 78 3.16 2.40 -10.65
C ASP A 78 3.41 3.73 -9.91
N LYS A 79 4.63 3.88 -9.39
CA LYS A 79 5.19 5.10 -8.79
C LYS A 79 4.26 5.82 -7.83
N VAL A 80 3.69 5.09 -6.87
CA VAL A 80 2.91 5.72 -5.80
C VAL A 80 3.86 6.40 -4.83
N LYS A 81 3.83 7.73 -4.81
CA LYS A 81 4.61 8.56 -3.89
C LYS A 81 4.03 8.43 -2.49
N LEU A 82 4.87 7.98 -1.58
CA LEU A 82 4.55 7.81 -0.18
C LEU A 82 4.41 9.17 0.49
N ASN A 83 3.26 9.38 1.11
CA ASN A 83 3.03 10.51 2.01
C ASN A 83 2.90 10.02 3.45
N SER A 84 2.91 10.97 4.40
CA SER A 84 2.70 10.69 5.82
C SER A 84 1.37 9.95 6.06
N MET A 85 1.26 9.25 7.20
CA MET A 85 0.09 8.41 7.56
C MET A 85 -1.28 9.11 7.43
N TRP A 86 -1.32 10.43 7.63
CA TRP A 86 -2.55 11.22 7.62
C TRP A 86 -2.99 11.63 6.22
N GLN A 87 -2.08 11.59 5.24
CA GLN A 87 -2.29 12.00 3.86
C GLN A 87 -2.51 10.79 2.94
N TRP A 88 -3.02 11.06 1.75
CA TRP A 88 -3.13 10.05 0.71
C TRP A 88 -1.80 9.90 -0.01
N SER A 89 -1.36 8.67 -0.24
CA SER A 89 -0.26 8.39 -1.18
C SER A 89 -0.84 8.30 -2.58
N ILE A 90 -0.17 8.90 -3.57
CA ILE A 90 -0.72 9.13 -4.91
C ILE A 90 0.23 8.56 -5.97
N GLY A 91 -0.31 7.84 -6.94
CA GLY A 91 0.42 7.35 -8.11
C GLY A 91 -0.53 6.92 -9.21
N LYS A 92 -0.17 5.88 -9.95
CA LYS A 92 -0.99 5.35 -11.03
C LYS A 92 -1.45 3.94 -10.75
N TYR A 93 -2.65 3.63 -11.23
CA TYR A 93 -3.15 2.27 -11.37
C TYR A 93 -3.33 1.95 -12.85
N ILE A 94 -2.88 0.77 -13.26
CA ILE A 94 -3.02 0.26 -14.62
C ILE A 94 -3.93 -0.95 -14.54
N ASP A 95 -5.11 -0.89 -15.16
CA ASP A 95 -6.03 -2.02 -15.11
C ASP A 95 -5.42 -3.26 -15.79
N PRO A 96 -5.38 -4.42 -15.11
CA PRO A 96 -4.76 -5.61 -15.65
C PRO A 96 -5.47 -6.13 -16.91
N TYR A 97 -6.77 -5.88 -17.05
CA TYR A 97 -7.61 -6.38 -18.13
C TYR A 97 -7.78 -5.37 -19.27
N THR A 98 -8.08 -4.11 -18.96
CA THR A 98 -8.35 -3.08 -19.99
C THR A 98 -7.10 -2.30 -20.41
N MET A 99 -6.01 -2.37 -19.63
CA MET A 99 -4.81 -1.54 -19.80
C MET A 99 -5.04 -0.04 -19.60
N GLU A 100 -6.22 0.37 -19.13
CA GLU A 100 -6.52 1.77 -18.84
C GLU A 100 -5.74 2.25 -17.62
N GLU A 101 -5.29 3.51 -17.68
CA GLU A 101 -4.57 4.17 -16.59
C GLU A 101 -5.50 5.08 -15.79
N PHE A 102 -5.44 4.96 -14.47
CA PHE A 102 -6.17 5.81 -13.54
C PHE A 102 -5.19 6.44 -12.55
N GLU A 103 -5.49 7.66 -12.09
CA GLU A 103 -4.81 8.18 -10.90
C GLU A 103 -5.27 7.36 -9.70
N LEU A 104 -4.31 6.89 -8.91
CA LEU A 104 -4.54 6.05 -7.75
C LEU A 104 -4.24 6.82 -6.47
N LYS A 105 -5.20 6.87 -5.56
CA LYS A 105 -4.98 7.33 -4.18
C LYS A 105 -5.14 6.16 -3.23
N ILE A 106 -4.10 5.87 -2.45
CA ILE A 106 -4.12 4.83 -1.41
C ILE A 106 -3.90 5.42 -0.02
N LYS A 107 -4.59 4.86 0.96
CA LYS A 107 -4.41 5.20 2.37
C LYS A 107 -4.66 3.98 3.25
N LEU A 108 -3.71 3.69 4.14
CA LEU A 108 -3.86 2.64 5.14
C LEU A 108 -4.99 3.00 6.12
N LYS A 109 -5.84 2.02 6.43
CA LYS A 109 -6.94 2.12 7.38
C LYS A 109 -6.79 0.99 8.40
N GLY A 110 -6.33 1.33 9.61
CA GLY A 110 -5.96 0.33 10.61
C GLY A 110 -4.64 -0.36 10.22
N THR A 111 -4.57 -1.67 10.38
CA THR A 111 -3.35 -2.46 10.13
C THR A 111 -3.46 -3.42 8.95
N ASP A 112 -4.69 -3.73 8.51
CA ASP A 112 -5.00 -4.82 7.58
C ASP A 112 -5.88 -4.38 6.41
N ARG A 113 -6.25 -3.10 6.33
CA ARG A 113 -7.09 -2.58 5.25
C ARG A 113 -6.47 -1.40 4.54
N LEU A 114 -6.68 -1.36 3.22
CA LEU A 114 -6.33 -0.25 2.37
C LEU A 114 -7.58 0.38 1.78
N LYS A 115 -7.69 1.69 1.92
CA LYS A 115 -8.66 2.47 1.16
C LYS A 115 -8.03 2.87 -0.16
N VAL A 116 -8.69 2.52 -1.26
CA VAL A 116 -8.19 2.74 -2.62
C VAL A 116 -9.22 3.57 -3.39
N CYS A 117 -8.78 4.65 -4.02
CA CYS A 117 -9.60 5.49 -4.88
C CYS A 117 -8.96 5.59 -6.25
N TYR A 118 -9.77 5.44 -7.29
CA TYR A 118 -9.37 5.59 -8.69
C TYR A 118 -10.00 6.86 -9.23
N LEU A 119 -9.19 7.71 -9.85
CA LEU A 119 -9.63 8.97 -10.42
C LEU A 119 -9.30 9.04 -11.90
N GLU A 120 -10.21 9.65 -12.65
CA GLU A 120 -10.05 10.00 -14.05
C GLU A 120 -10.30 11.50 -14.17
N ASN A 121 -9.31 12.25 -14.64
CA ASN A 121 -9.37 13.72 -14.71
C ASN A 121 -9.84 14.35 -13.38
N GLU A 122 -9.23 13.93 -12.26
CA GLU A 122 -9.55 14.36 -10.88
C GLU A 122 -10.94 13.95 -10.34
N ASN A 123 -11.79 13.33 -11.16
CA ASN A 123 -13.09 12.84 -10.73
C ASN A 123 -12.97 11.42 -10.16
N LEU A 124 -13.61 11.18 -9.02
CA LEU A 124 -13.66 9.85 -8.42
C LEU A 124 -14.52 8.92 -9.29
N VAL A 125 -13.89 7.91 -9.90
CA VAL A 125 -14.59 6.91 -10.73
C VAL A 125 -14.93 5.67 -9.91
N ARG A 126 -14.00 5.22 -9.06
CA ARG A 126 -14.16 4.00 -8.28
C ARG A 126 -13.51 4.15 -6.92
N LYS A 127 -14.10 3.47 -5.92
CA LYS A 127 -13.57 3.42 -4.57
C LYS A 127 -13.70 1.99 -4.05
N GLU A 128 -12.62 1.49 -3.50
CA GLU A 128 -12.51 0.13 -2.99
C GLU A 128 -11.88 0.09 -1.61
N GLU A 129 -12.11 -1.01 -0.90
CA GLU A 129 -11.37 -1.38 0.30
C GLU A 129 -10.68 -2.73 0.08
N TRP A 130 -9.35 -2.72 0.10
CA TRP A 130 -8.53 -3.92 -0.06
C TRP A 130 -8.14 -4.45 1.32
N LYS A 131 -7.92 -5.76 1.42
CA LYS A 131 -7.54 -6.44 2.66
C LYS A 131 -6.16 -7.07 2.52
N LEU A 132 -5.34 -6.97 3.56
CA LEU A 132 -4.06 -7.66 3.61
C LEU A 132 -4.31 -9.17 3.64
N VAL A 133 -3.59 -9.92 2.83
CA VAL A 133 -3.58 -11.38 2.86
C VAL A 133 -2.61 -11.79 3.97
N SER A 134 -3.15 -12.35 5.05
CA SER A 134 -2.42 -12.89 6.21
C SER A 134 -2.26 -14.39 6.13
#